data_AF-A0A1H8D648-F1
#
_entry.id   AF-A0A1H8D648-F1
#
_cell.length_a   1.000
_cell.length_b   1.000
_cell.length_c   1.000
_cell.angle_alpha   90.00
_cell.angle_beta   90.00
_cell.angle_gamma   90.00
#
_symmetry.space_group_name_H-M   'P 1'
#
loop_
_entity.id
_entity.type
_entity.pdbx_description
1 polymer ?
#
loop_
_entity_poly.entity_id
_entity_poly.type
_entity_poly.pdbx_seq_one_letter_code
_entity_poly.pdbx_strand_id
1 'polypeptide(L)'
;MFKTPLSVGYWKTAAQEMKSFRILTIAALFVGLRIVVSSFFIPLGDNLRIYFSFFVPAIGSLIYGPFIGMLSGFASDILGYFIHPTGGFFPGYTVTSILSGLVYALFFYRAKITVFRVFLCKLCINLFINVGLGSLWSAILYGKGYYYYMAKSIIKNTLLLPLEVLLLILFMQIMLPVMGKHGLIPQLSQKRIPLI
;
A
#
# COMPACT_ATOMS: atom_id res chain seq x y z
N MET A 1 -19.88 -0.34 9.05
CA MET A 1 -18.64 0.46 8.87
C MET A 1 -18.07 0.76 10.23
N PHE A 2 -16.76 0.64 10.42
CA PHE A 2 -16.12 0.99 11.69
C PHE A 2 -15.79 2.49 11.71
N LYS A 3 -16.07 3.17 12.84
CA LYS A 3 -15.73 4.60 13.01
C LYS A 3 -14.22 4.80 13.17
N THR A 4 -13.53 3.85 13.80
CA THR A 4 -12.09 3.89 14.09
C THR A 4 -11.43 2.52 13.86
N PRO A 5 -10.16 2.47 13.40
CA PRO A 5 -9.40 1.24 13.22
C PRO A 5 -8.97 0.60 14.56
N LEU A 6 -9.14 1.31 15.68
CA LEU A 6 -8.81 0.85 17.03
C LEU A 6 -9.95 0.08 17.72
N SER A 7 -11.05 -0.20 17.03
CA SER A 7 -12.16 -0.95 17.61
C SER A 7 -11.82 -2.45 17.69
N VAL A 8 -12.12 -3.09 18.82
CA VAL A 8 -11.99 -4.55 18.98
C VAL A 8 -12.77 -5.32 17.91
N GLY A 9 -13.91 -4.78 17.45
CA GLY A 9 -14.69 -5.37 16.36
C GLY A 9 -13.97 -5.38 15.02
N TYR A 10 -13.17 -4.34 14.72
CA TYR A 10 -12.37 -4.25 13.49
C TYR A 10 -11.36 -5.41 13.42
N TRP A 11 -10.61 -5.62 14.49
CA TRP A 11 -9.59 -6.67 14.56
C TRP A 11 -10.20 -8.08 14.61
N LYS A 12 -11.32 -8.28 15.31
CA LYS A 12 -12.04 -9.55 15.31
C LYS A 12 -12.55 -9.91 13.92
N THR A 13 -13.14 -8.96 13.20
CA THR A 13 -13.61 -9.20 11.82
C THR A 13 -12.45 -9.45 10.86
N ALA A 14 -11.36 -8.69 10.97
CA ALA A 14 -10.17 -8.92 10.15
C ALA A 14 -9.56 -10.31 10.38
N ALA A 15 -9.52 -10.79 11.63
CA ALA A 15 -9.05 -12.12 11.97
C ALA A 15 -9.99 -13.24 11.46
N GLN A 16 -11.30 -12.99 11.39
CA GLN A 16 -12.26 -13.93 10.80
C GLN A 16 -12.08 -14.04 9.29
N GLU A 17 -11.76 -12.95 8.60
CA GLU A 17 -11.54 -12.95 7.15
C GLU A 17 -10.33 -13.80 6.72
N MET A 18 -9.31 -13.94 7.59
CA MET A 18 -8.19 -14.87 7.36
C MET A 18 -8.62 -16.34 7.21
N LYS A 19 -9.77 -16.73 7.77
CA LYS A 19 -10.28 -18.10 7.67
C LYS A 19 -11.09 -18.33 6.40
N SER A 20 -11.41 -17.28 5.66
CA SER A 20 -12.19 -17.39 4.43
C SER A 20 -11.29 -17.77 3.26
N PHE A 21 -11.49 -18.96 2.70
CA PHE A 21 -10.78 -19.41 1.50
C PHE A 21 -10.91 -18.41 0.34
N ARG A 22 -12.11 -17.83 0.15
CA ARG A 22 -12.37 -16.85 -0.91
C ARG A 22 -11.46 -15.63 -0.80
N ILE A 23 -11.24 -15.11 0.42
CA ILE A 23 -10.44 -13.91 0.64
C ILE A 23 -8.94 -14.23 0.46
N LEU A 24 -8.50 -15.40 0.89
CA LEU A 24 -7.12 -15.87 0.67
C LEU A 24 -6.81 -16.01 -0.83
N THR A 25 -7.71 -16.60 -1.62
CA THR A 25 -7.53 -16.73 -3.07
C THR A 25 -7.46 -15.36 -3.75
N ILE A 26 -8.31 -14.41 -3.35
CA ILE A 26 -8.25 -13.03 -3.87
C ILE A 26 -6.91 -12.40 -3.48
N ALA A 27 -6.45 -12.57 -2.24
CA ALA A 27 -5.17 -12.03 -1.80
C ALA A 27 -4.00 -12.58 -2.62
N ALA A 28 -3.98 -13.88 -2.92
CA ALA A 28 -2.96 -14.50 -3.78
C ALA A 28 -2.96 -13.91 -5.20
N LEU A 29 -4.14 -13.68 -5.80
CA LEU A 29 -4.26 -13.01 -7.09
C LEU A 29 -3.71 -11.58 -7.04
N PHE A 30 -4.00 -10.83 -5.97
CA PHE A 30 -3.49 -9.48 -5.78
C PHE A 30 -1.97 -9.45 -5.57
N VAL A 31 -1.40 -10.46 -4.92
CA VAL A 31 0.06 -10.62 -4.80
C VAL A 31 0.70 -10.80 -6.17
N GLY A 32 0.16 -11.70 -7.00
CA GLY A 32 0.64 -11.90 -8.38
C GLY A 32 0.49 -10.64 -9.22
N LEU A 33 -0.67 -9.97 -9.15
CA LEU A 33 -0.93 -8.71 -9.83
C LEU A 33 0.07 -7.62 -9.42
N ARG A 34 0.38 -7.52 -8.11
CA ARG A 34 1.35 -6.54 -7.61
C ARG A 34 2.73 -6.74 -8.23
N ILE A 35 3.17 -8.00 -8.33
CA ILE A 35 4.47 -8.34 -8.92
C ILE A 35 4.50 -7.93 -10.39
N VAL A 36 3.48 -8.30 -11.17
CA VAL A 36 3.39 -7.94 -12.60
C VAL A 36 3.35 -6.43 -12.78
N VAL A 37 2.52 -5.72 -12.02
CA VAL A 37 2.42 -4.25 -12.09
C VAL A 37 3.73 -3.58 -11.64
N SER A 38 4.50 -4.18 -10.75
CA SER A 38 5.81 -3.65 -10.34
C SER A 38 6.89 -3.72 -11.40
N SER A 39 6.73 -4.60 -12.39
CA SER A 39 7.60 -4.64 -13.58
C SER A 39 7.37 -3.44 -14.51
N PHE A 40 6.20 -2.77 -14.44
CA PHE A 40 5.89 -1.60 -15.25
C PHE A 40 6.16 -0.30 -14.48
N PHE A 41 7.00 0.57 -15.03
CA PHE A 41 7.26 1.90 -14.50
C PHE A 41 7.39 2.92 -15.62
N ILE A 42 7.03 4.18 -15.33
CA ILE A 42 7.25 5.29 -16.26
C ILE A 42 8.53 6.02 -15.84
N PRO A 43 9.57 6.07 -16.70
CA PRO A 43 10.74 6.90 -16.45
C PRO A 43 10.39 8.37 -16.73
N LEU A 44 10.60 9.24 -15.74
CA LEU A 44 10.37 10.69 -15.82
C LEU A 44 11.67 11.51 -15.73
N GLY A 45 12.82 10.84 -15.80
CA GLY A 45 14.17 11.42 -15.85
C GLY A 45 15.24 10.35 -15.57
N ASP A 46 16.52 10.75 -15.60
CA ASP A 46 17.68 9.82 -15.49
C ASP A 46 17.70 8.98 -14.20
N ASN A 47 16.96 9.39 -13.17
CA ASN A 47 16.87 8.66 -11.89
C ASN A 47 15.48 8.68 -11.24
N LEU A 48 14.46 9.16 -11.94
CA LEU A 48 13.10 9.25 -11.40
C LEU A 48 12.18 8.28 -12.16
N ARG A 49 11.79 7.20 -11.47
CA ARG A 49 10.82 6.24 -11.96
C ARG A 49 9.57 6.32 -11.10
N ILE A 50 8.42 6.46 -11.75
CA ILE A 50 7.12 6.35 -11.09
C ILE A 50 6.62 4.93 -11.27
N TYR A 51 6.30 4.32 -10.13
CA TYR A 51 5.72 2.99 -10.06
C TYR A 51 4.23 3.10 -9.78
N PHE A 52 3.42 2.31 -10.48
CA PHE A 52 1.98 2.21 -10.22
C PHE A 52 1.64 1.09 -9.22
N SER A 53 2.66 0.45 -8.67
CA SER A 53 2.53 -0.71 -7.78
C SER A 53 1.84 -0.39 -6.46
N PHE A 54 1.65 0.89 -6.12
CA PHE A 54 0.94 1.32 -4.91
C PHE A 54 -0.58 1.13 -5.00
N PHE A 55 -1.16 1.05 -6.19
CA PHE A 55 -2.59 0.85 -6.38
C PHE A 55 -3.08 -0.51 -5.90
N VAL A 56 -2.30 -1.56 -6.22
CA VAL A 56 -2.65 -2.95 -5.93
C VAL A 56 -2.77 -3.24 -4.43
N PRO A 57 -1.76 -2.92 -3.57
CA PRO A 57 -1.89 -3.12 -2.13
C PRO A 57 -2.93 -2.17 -1.51
N ALA A 58 -3.18 -0.99 -2.09
CA ALA A 58 -4.22 -0.09 -1.60
C ALA A 58 -5.64 -0.67 -1.77
N ILE A 59 -5.96 -1.23 -2.95
CA ILE A 59 -7.23 -1.95 -3.14
C ILE A 59 -7.25 -3.23 -2.33
N GLY A 60 -6.19 -4.04 -2.39
CA GLY A 60 -6.17 -5.33 -1.72
C GLY A 60 -6.45 -5.20 -0.24
N SER A 61 -5.79 -4.25 0.43
CA SER A 61 -5.95 -3.97 1.86
C SER A 61 -7.36 -3.48 2.22
N LEU A 62 -8.08 -2.91 1.27
CA LEU A 62 -9.49 -2.54 1.42
C LEU A 62 -10.43 -3.76 1.36
N ILE A 63 -10.07 -4.82 0.63
CA ILE A 63 -10.85 -6.07 0.54
C ILE A 63 -10.57 -6.99 1.73
N TYR A 64 -9.30 -7.33 1.96
CA TYR A 64 -8.91 -8.44 2.84
C TYR A 64 -8.40 -8.00 4.22
N GLY A 65 -8.30 -6.68 4.46
CA GLY A 65 -7.97 -6.11 5.76
C GLY A 65 -6.50 -6.21 6.20
N PRO A 66 -6.21 -5.85 7.46
CA PRO A 66 -4.84 -5.60 7.94
C PRO A 66 -3.96 -6.83 8.01
N PHE A 67 -4.48 -7.97 8.50
CA PHE A 67 -3.68 -9.18 8.65
C PHE A 67 -3.28 -9.77 7.29
N ILE A 68 -4.24 -9.89 6.38
CA ILE A 68 -3.96 -10.38 5.03
C ILE A 68 -3.17 -9.33 4.23
N GLY A 69 -3.33 -8.03 4.51
CA GLY A 69 -2.50 -6.98 3.94
C GLY A 69 -1.04 -7.09 4.32
N MET A 70 -0.75 -7.34 5.59
CA MET A 70 0.61 -7.65 6.05
C MET A 70 1.17 -8.90 5.38
N LEU A 71 0.40 -10.00 5.35
CA LEU A 71 0.83 -11.26 4.74
C LEU A 71 1.06 -11.11 3.23
N SER A 72 0.20 -10.37 2.53
CA SER A 72 0.35 -10.07 1.11
C SER A 72 1.58 -9.21 0.85
N GLY A 73 1.89 -8.26 1.74
CA GLY A 73 3.10 -7.46 1.69
C GLY A 73 4.36 -8.32 1.80
N PHE A 74 4.38 -9.22 2.78
CA PHE A 74 5.46 -10.20 2.96
C PHE A 74 5.63 -11.11 1.74
N ALA A 75 4.53 -11.73 1.29
CA ALA A 75 4.54 -12.65 0.15
C ALA A 75 4.97 -11.96 -1.15
N SER A 76 4.44 -10.78 -1.45
CA SER A 76 4.82 -10.01 -2.64
C SER A 76 6.29 -9.63 -2.66
N ASP A 77 6.88 -9.32 -1.50
CA ASP A 77 8.27 -8.91 -1.41
C ASP A 77 9.21 -10.10 -1.66
N ILE A 78 8.97 -11.22 -0.98
CA ILE A 78 9.75 -12.45 -1.15
C ILE A 78 9.61 -13.00 -2.57
N LEU A 79 8.37 -13.18 -3.04
CA LEU A 79 8.13 -13.70 -4.38
C LEU A 79 8.64 -12.74 -5.46
N GLY A 80 8.47 -11.43 -5.26
CA GLY A 80 9.02 -10.42 -6.15
C GLY A 80 10.55 -10.50 -6.26
N TYR A 81 11.23 -10.69 -5.13
CA TYR A 81 12.68 -10.89 -5.09
C TYR A 81 13.12 -12.18 -5.80
N PHE A 82 12.41 -13.30 -5.62
CA PHE A 82 12.72 -14.55 -6.31
C PHE A 82 12.56 -14.46 -7.83
N ILE A 83 11.56 -13.72 -8.32
CA ILE A 83 11.30 -13.58 -9.75
C ILE A 83 12.25 -12.57 -10.39
N HIS A 84 12.54 -11.45 -9.72
CA HIS A 84 13.46 -10.42 -10.19
C HIS A 84 14.47 -10.09 -9.08
N PRO A 85 15.55 -10.88 -8.94
CA PRO A 85 16.59 -10.64 -7.94
C PRO A 85 17.38 -9.38 -8.30
N THR A 86 16.88 -8.24 -7.85
CA THR A 86 17.48 -6.92 -8.08
C THR A 86 18.31 -6.55 -6.87
N GLY A 87 19.57 -7.01 -6.85
CA GLY A 87 20.51 -6.81 -5.73
C GLY A 87 20.39 -7.88 -4.65
N GLY A 88 21.04 -7.65 -3.51
CA GLY A 88 20.98 -8.57 -2.36
C GLY A 88 19.67 -8.48 -1.59
N PHE A 89 19.15 -9.61 -1.12
CA PHE A 89 17.97 -9.66 -0.27
C PHE A 89 18.27 -8.93 1.05
N PHE A 90 17.46 -7.92 1.37
CA PHE A 90 17.54 -7.23 2.65
C PHE A 90 16.19 -7.30 3.37
N PRO A 91 16.12 -7.94 4.55
CA PRO A 91 14.85 -8.19 5.24
C PRO A 91 14.12 -6.90 5.65
N GLY A 92 14.82 -5.76 5.76
CA GLY A 92 14.19 -4.46 6.03
C GLY A 92 13.26 -3.99 4.90
N TYR A 93 13.49 -4.37 3.64
CA TYR A 93 12.56 -4.07 2.55
C TYR A 93 11.26 -4.87 2.68
N THR A 94 11.34 -6.12 3.16
CA THR A 94 10.16 -6.92 3.50
C THR A 94 9.35 -6.27 4.62
N VAL A 95 10.00 -5.74 5.66
CA VAL A 95 9.33 -4.99 6.74
C VAL A 95 8.62 -3.73 6.20
N THR A 96 9.27 -3.02 5.29
CA THR A 96 8.69 -1.86 4.57
C THR A 96 7.41 -2.26 3.82
N SER A 97 7.44 -3.39 3.12
CA SER A 97 6.29 -3.94 2.38
C SER A 97 5.13 -4.37 3.31
N ILE A 98 5.43 -5.01 4.45
CA ILE A 98 4.43 -5.40 5.46
C ILE A 98 3.74 -4.17 6.05
N LEU A 99 4.54 -3.20 6.50
CA LEU A 99 4.02 -1.98 7.11
C LEU A 99 3.19 -1.15 6.12
N SER A 100 3.58 -1.11 4.85
CA SER A 100 2.80 -0.44 3.82
C SER A 100 1.41 -1.07 3.69
N GLY A 101 1.32 -2.40 3.65
CA GLY A 101 0.05 -3.12 3.63
C GLY A 101 -0.80 -2.86 4.87
N LEU A 102 -0.18 -2.81 6.05
CA LEU A 102 -0.85 -2.48 7.30
C LEU A 102 -1.42 -1.05 7.28
N VAL A 103 -0.63 -0.05 6.88
CA VAL A 103 -1.09 1.35 6.83
C VAL A 103 -2.25 1.50 5.83
N TYR A 104 -2.15 0.90 4.64
CA TYR A 104 -3.27 0.92 3.69
C TYR A 104 -4.54 0.29 4.29
N ALA A 105 -4.43 -0.83 4.99
CA ALA A 105 -5.57 -1.47 5.63
C ALA A 105 -6.17 -0.64 6.77
N LEU A 106 -5.35 0.00 7.60
CA LEU A 106 -5.83 0.84 8.71
C LEU A 106 -6.66 2.02 8.22
N PHE A 107 -6.28 2.62 7.09
CA PHE A 107 -6.99 3.78 6.54
C PHE A 107 -8.18 3.40 5.66
N PHE A 108 -8.11 2.29 4.91
CA PHE A 108 -9.11 1.96 3.88
C PHE A 108 -10.04 0.80 4.24
N TYR A 109 -9.66 -0.12 5.14
CA TYR A 109 -10.48 -1.30 5.42
C TYR A 109 -11.79 -0.96 6.16
N ARG A 110 -12.92 -1.29 5.54
CA ARG A 110 -14.30 -1.12 6.07
C ARG A 110 -14.58 0.27 6.66
N ALA A 111 -13.89 1.28 6.12
CA ALA A 111 -13.92 2.65 6.56
C ALA A 111 -14.36 3.56 5.40
N LYS A 112 -14.94 4.73 5.70
CA LYS A 112 -15.27 5.72 4.67
C LYS A 112 -13.98 6.26 4.05
N ILE A 113 -13.87 6.22 2.73
CA ILE A 113 -12.73 6.80 2.00
C ILE A 113 -13.04 8.27 1.75
N THR A 114 -12.14 9.14 2.18
CA THR A 114 -12.23 10.59 2.02
C THR A 114 -10.90 11.08 1.47
N VAL A 115 -10.88 12.19 0.74
CA VAL A 115 -9.63 12.75 0.17
C VAL A 115 -8.60 12.98 1.28
N PHE A 116 -9.05 13.51 2.42
CA PHE A 116 -8.21 13.70 3.60
C PHE A 116 -7.59 12.39 4.12
N ARG A 117 -8.36 11.29 4.18
CA ARG A 117 -7.82 9.98 4.61
C ARG A 117 -6.82 9.41 3.62
N VAL A 118 -7.05 9.58 2.31
CA VAL A 118 -6.10 9.12 1.29
C VAL A 118 -4.80 9.91 1.39
N PHE A 119 -4.90 11.23 1.56
CA PHE A 119 -3.74 12.09 1.80
C PHE A 119 -2.96 11.69 3.05
N LEU A 120 -3.63 11.52 4.20
CA LEU A 120 -2.98 11.08 5.43
C LEU A 120 -2.32 9.70 5.29
N CYS A 121 -3.00 8.75 4.65
CA CYS A 121 -2.45 7.42 4.40
C CYS A 121 -1.15 7.49 3.59
N LYS A 122 -1.17 8.22 2.45
CA LYS A 122 0.02 8.39 1.60
C LYS A 122 1.11 9.20 2.28
N LEU A 123 0.76 10.19 3.10
CA LEU A 123 1.71 10.95 3.91
C LEU A 123 2.39 10.03 4.94
N CYS A 124 1.62 9.20 5.64
CA CYS A 124 2.19 8.25 6.60
C CYS A 124 3.15 7.26 5.92
N ILE A 125 2.76 6.70 4.77
CA ILE A 125 3.62 5.77 4.03
C ILE A 125 4.87 6.49 3.52
N ASN A 126 4.74 7.65 2.90
CA ASN A 126 5.89 8.37 2.36
C ASN A 126 6.84 8.84 3.46
N LEU A 127 6.33 9.37 4.57
CA LEU A 127 7.16 9.93 5.63
C LEU A 127 7.76 8.85 6.55
N PHE A 128 6.95 7.94 7.09
CA PHE A 128 7.43 6.97 8.08
C PHE A 128 8.08 5.75 7.41
N ILE A 129 7.49 5.27 6.33
CA ILE A 129 7.93 4.03 5.69
C ILE A 129 9.01 4.33 4.65
N ASN A 130 8.72 5.17 3.65
CA ASN A 130 9.67 5.40 2.55
C ASN A 130 10.86 6.27 2.99
N VAL A 131 10.62 7.37 3.71
CA VAL A 131 11.69 8.23 4.22
C VAL A 131 12.30 7.62 5.49
N GLY A 132 11.52 7.38 6.55
CA GLY A 132 12.07 6.93 7.84
C GLY A 132 12.74 5.56 7.79
N LEU A 133 12.03 4.51 7.37
CA LEU A 133 12.63 3.18 7.26
C LEU A 133 13.58 3.09 6.08
N GLY A 134 13.23 3.66 4.92
CA GLY A 134 14.10 3.65 3.74
C GLY A 134 15.45 4.33 3.99
N SER A 135 15.47 5.42 4.77
CA SER A 135 16.71 6.01 5.21
C SER A 135 17.43 5.05 6.16
N LEU A 136 16.77 4.51 7.18
CA LEU A 136 17.39 3.60 8.15
C LEU A 136 18.06 2.39 7.47
N TRP A 137 17.42 1.82 6.46
CA TRP A 137 18.01 0.76 5.62
C TRP A 137 19.23 1.25 4.85
N SER A 138 19.17 2.48 4.32
CA SER A 138 20.31 3.10 3.65
C SER A 138 21.49 3.33 4.60
N ALA A 139 21.25 3.63 5.88
CA ALA A 139 22.30 3.74 6.89
C ALA A 139 23.00 2.40 7.14
N ILE A 140 22.22 1.32 7.22
CA ILE A 140 22.73 -0.03 7.48
C ILE A 140 23.50 -0.57 6.26
N LEU A 141 22.99 -0.36 5.04
CA LEU A 141 23.57 -0.90 3.81
C LEU A 141 24.76 -0.09 3.26
N TYR A 142 24.69 1.25 3.35
CA TYR A 142 25.65 2.16 2.70
C TYR A 142 26.43 3.05 3.68
N GLY A 143 26.21 2.91 4.99
CA GLY A 143 26.94 3.65 6.02
C GLY A 143 26.74 5.17 5.93
N LYS A 144 27.85 5.94 5.90
CA LYS A 144 27.86 7.41 6.00
C LYS A 144 27.18 8.14 4.83
N GLY A 145 26.83 7.45 3.74
CA GLY A 145 26.05 7.99 2.62
C GLY A 145 24.57 8.24 2.94
N TYR A 146 24.10 7.84 4.12
CA TYR A 146 22.71 7.96 4.58
C TYR A 146 22.06 9.33 4.32
N TYR A 147 22.76 10.43 4.64
CA TYR A 147 22.18 11.78 4.52
C TYR A 147 21.81 12.11 3.07
N TYR A 148 22.61 11.66 2.11
CA TYR A 148 22.33 11.85 0.69
C TYR A 148 21.10 11.05 0.24
N TYR A 149 21.00 9.78 0.64
CA TYR A 149 19.83 8.95 0.32
C TYR A 149 18.56 9.43 1.02
N MET A 150 18.67 9.90 2.26
CA MET A 150 17.55 10.47 3.01
C MET A 150 17.04 11.74 2.33
N ALA A 151 17.92 12.69 2.01
CA ALA A 151 17.53 13.92 1.32
C ALA A 151 16.89 13.63 -0.05
N LYS A 152 17.49 12.70 -0.82
CA LYS A 152 16.93 12.27 -2.11
C LYS A 152 15.55 11.63 -1.96
N SER A 153 15.35 10.77 -0.95
CA SER A 153 14.05 10.16 -0.66
C SER A 153 13.01 11.19 -0.21
N ILE A 154 13.38 12.18 0.60
CA ILE A 154 12.46 13.26 1.00
C ILE A 154 12.00 14.05 -0.22
N ILE A 155 12.93 14.52 -1.04
CA ILE A 155 12.62 15.31 -2.23
C ILE A 155 11.73 14.50 -3.18
N LYS A 156 12.12 13.25 -3.47
CA LYS A 156 11.35 12.37 -4.36
C LYS A 156 9.94 12.11 -3.82
N ASN A 157 9.82 11.70 -2.56
CA ASN A 157 8.52 11.34 -1.99
C ASN A 157 7.60 12.55 -1.83
N THR A 158 8.13 13.73 -1.49
CA THR A 158 7.32 14.96 -1.39
C THR A 158 6.82 15.42 -2.75
N LEU A 159 7.64 15.34 -3.80
CA LEU A 159 7.22 15.70 -5.17
C LEU A 159 6.20 14.70 -5.73
N LEU A 160 6.36 13.41 -5.42
CA LEU A 160 5.44 12.36 -5.89
C LEU A 160 4.15 12.32 -5.08
N LEU A 161 4.14 12.71 -3.81
CA LEU A 161 2.97 12.63 -2.93
C LEU A 161 1.70 13.25 -3.53
N PRO A 162 1.66 14.51 -4.02
CA PRO A 162 0.44 15.09 -4.57
C PRO A 162 -0.06 14.32 -5.80
N LEU A 163 0.87 13.84 -6.64
CA LEU A 163 0.54 13.04 -7.81
C LEU A 163 -0.02 11.66 -7.40
N GLU A 164 0.62 10.98 -6.47
CA GLU A 164 0.17 9.68 -5.96
C GLU A 164 -1.20 9.78 -5.29
N VAL A 165 -1.45 10.84 -4.52
CA VAL A 165 -2.75 11.08 -3.87
C VAL A 165 -3.83 11.31 -4.92
N LEU A 166 -3.59 12.18 -5.91
CA LEU A 166 -4.52 12.42 -7.01
C LEU A 166 -4.85 11.13 -7.76
N LEU A 167 -3.82 10.40 -8.16
CA LEU A 167 -3.95 9.13 -8.88
C LEU A 167 -4.73 8.10 -8.06
N LEU A 168 -4.42 7.96 -6.77
CA LEU A 168 -5.09 7.01 -5.89
C LEU A 168 -6.56 7.37 -5.67
N ILE A 169 -6.91 8.66 -5.58
CA ILE A 169 -8.30 9.12 -5.48
C ILE A 169 -9.07 8.79 -6.75
N LEU A 170 -8.54 9.14 -7.92
CA LEU A 170 -9.18 8.85 -9.21
C LEU A 170 -9.41 7.36 -9.37
N PHE A 171 -8.40 6.56 -9.04
CA PHE A 171 -8.48 5.12 -9.12
C PHE A 171 -9.50 4.52 -8.14
N MET A 172 -9.52 4.98 -6.89
CA MET A 172 -10.53 4.57 -5.91
C MET A 172 -11.94 4.97 -6.35
N GLN A 173 -12.15 6.17 -6.90
CA GLN A 173 -13.47 6.60 -7.40
C GLN A 173 -14.03 5.65 -8.46
N ILE A 174 -13.17 5.09 -9.32
CA ILE A 174 -13.57 4.13 -10.36
C ILE A 174 -13.78 2.72 -9.76
N MET A 175 -12.92 2.30 -8.84
CA MET A 175 -12.93 0.94 -8.31
C MET A 175 -14.01 0.68 -7.26
N LEU A 176 -14.31 1.65 -6.39
CA LEU A 176 -15.34 1.50 -5.34
C LEU A 176 -16.72 1.05 -5.88
N PRO A 177 -17.30 1.68 -6.95
CA PRO A 177 -18.59 1.24 -7.48
C PRO A 177 -18.51 -0.14 -8.15
N VAL A 178 -17.38 -0.50 -8.77
CA VAL A 178 -17.17 -1.82 -9.39
C VAL A 178 -17.13 -2.90 -8.32
N MET A 179 -16.36 -2.67 -7.26
CA MET A 179 -16.21 -3.63 -6.16
C MET A 179 -17.49 -3.78 -5.34
N GLY A 180 -18.26 -2.71 -5.18
CA GLY A 180 -19.58 -2.73 -4.54
C GLY A 180 -20.61 -3.53 -5.34
N LYS A 181 -20.59 -3.47 -6.68
CA LYS A 181 -21.46 -4.28 -7.54
C LYS A 181 -21.18 -5.78 -7.42
N HIS A 182 -19.92 -6.18 -7.26
CA HIS A 182 -19.53 -7.58 -7.12
C HIS A 182 -19.54 -8.11 -5.67
N GLY A 183 -20.00 -7.30 -4.70
CA GLY A 183 -20.11 -7.69 -3.29
C GLY A 183 -18.76 -7.98 -2.61
N LEU A 184 -17.66 -7.47 -3.16
CA LEU A 184 -16.30 -7.66 -2.61
C LEU A 184 -16.04 -6.75 -1.40
N ILE A 185 -16.79 -5.66 -1.31
CA ILE A 185 -16.78 -4.73 -0.19
C ILE A 185 -18.21 -4.43 0.25
N PRO A 186 -18.44 -4.09 1.53
CA PRO A 186 -19.73 -3.55 1.97
C PRO A 186 -20.06 -2.34 1.09
N GLN A 187 -21.28 -2.25 0.55
CA GLN A 187 -21.68 -1.15 -0.32
C GLN A 187 -21.35 0.19 0.35
N LEU A 188 -20.35 0.88 -0.18
CA LEU A 188 -20.04 2.24 0.22
C LEU A 188 -21.19 3.09 -0.32
N SER A 189 -21.99 3.64 0.58
CA SER A 189 -23.19 4.44 0.28
C SER A 189 -22.94 5.71 -0.56
N GLN A 190 -21.76 5.91 -1.14
CA GLN A 190 -21.32 7.17 -1.74
C GLN A 190 -20.95 7.01 -3.22
N LYS A 191 -21.61 7.82 -4.06
CA LYS A 191 -21.42 7.90 -5.52
C LYS A 191 -20.15 8.69 -5.91
N ARG A 192 -19.55 9.45 -4.98
CA ARG A 192 -18.29 10.21 -5.11
C ARG A 192 -17.54 10.23 -3.77
N ILE A 193 -16.21 10.23 -3.81
CA ILE A 193 -15.35 10.37 -2.62
C ILE A 193 -15.47 11.82 -2.11
N PRO A 194 -15.94 12.06 -0.87
CA PRO A 194 -16.01 13.40 -0.31
C PRO A 194 -14.60 13.93 0.02
N LEU A 195 -14.46 15.25 0.01
CA LEU A 195 -13.21 15.92 0.40
C LEU A 195 -12.86 15.63 1.87
N ILE A 196 -13.86 15.47 2.75
CA ILE A 196 -13.75 15.25 4.19
C ILE A 196 -14.64 14.09 4.64
#